data_AF-A0A967SFH2-F1
#
_entry.id   AF-A0A967SFH2-F1
#
_cell.length_a   1.000
_cell.length_b   1.000
_cell.length_c   1.000
_cell.angle_alpha   90.00
_cell.angle_beta   90.00
_cell.angle_gamma   90.00
#
_symmetry.space_group_name_H-M   'P 1'
#
loop_
_entity.id
_entity.type
_entity.pdbx_description
1 polymer ?
#
loop_
_entity_poly.entity_id
_entity_poly.type
_entity_poly.pdbx_seq_one_letter_code
_entity_poly.pdbx_strand_id
1 'polypeptide(L)'
;DRLTTLLSGSSTTVRRWGLFGLTFFMVFREGVEVVLFLAALSLTASGSVLNIIGAVSGLGLAGLFGFVFARGAVQIDLRRFFAVTGVVLLILVLRLVAGSVHEFSEVGLLPSTPAEMRVIGFIVQDSTSIAILILLVLVPALAMLPTLRRRPGAEEARPGESPVERRRRVAAARRSRRW
;
A
#
# COMPACT_ATOMS: atom_id res chain seq x y z
N ASP A 1 8.77 16.65 40.80
CA ASP A 1 8.78 15.24 41.21
C ASP A 1 7.42 14.55 41.37
N ARG A 2 6.37 15.21 41.88
CA ARG A 2 5.01 14.59 41.97
C ARG A 2 4.18 14.64 40.68
N LEU A 3 4.49 15.56 39.77
CA LEU A 3 3.75 15.72 38.51
C LEU A 3 4.17 14.70 37.42
N THR A 4 5.39 14.18 37.49
CA THR A 4 5.91 13.15 36.58
C THR A 4 5.36 11.75 36.91
N THR A 5 5.09 11.47 38.18
CA THR A 5 4.49 10.22 38.67
C THR A 5 3.00 10.10 38.36
N LEU A 6 2.27 11.21 38.27
CA LEU A 6 0.85 11.24 37.89
C LEU A 6 0.64 11.06 36.37
N LEU A 7 1.61 11.47 35.55
CA LEU A 7 1.56 11.33 34.09
C LEU A 7 2.04 9.95 33.59
N SER A 8 2.81 9.20 34.40
CA SER A 8 3.26 7.84 34.04
C SER A 8 2.18 6.76 34.23
N GLY A 9 1.01 7.12 34.75
CA GLY A 9 -0.12 6.23 35.01
C GLY A 9 -0.96 5.84 33.78
N SER A 10 -0.42 5.88 32.56
CA SER A 10 -1.12 5.27 31.43
C SER A 10 -1.10 3.75 31.62
N SER A 11 -2.24 3.19 32.01
CA SER A 11 -2.43 1.76 32.24
C SER A 11 -1.90 0.94 31.06
N THR A 12 -0.87 0.14 31.32
CA THR A 12 -0.26 -0.78 30.34
C THR A 12 -1.30 -1.71 29.71
N THR A 13 -2.38 -1.99 30.45
CA THR A 13 -3.55 -2.73 29.99
C THR A 13 -4.30 -2.01 28.87
N VAL A 14 -4.60 -0.71 29.00
CA VAL A 14 -5.29 0.07 27.96
C VAL A 14 -4.47 0.10 26.67
N ARG A 15 -3.15 0.26 26.78
CA ARG A 15 -2.26 0.26 25.62
C ARG A 15 -2.18 -1.12 24.92
N ARG A 16 -2.22 -2.21 25.69
CA ARG A 16 -2.25 -3.58 25.14
C ARG A 16 -3.57 -3.86 24.42
N TRP A 17 -4.70 -3.50 25.03
CA TRP A 17 -6.02 -3.66 24.42
C TRP A 17 -6.19 -2.78 23.18
N GLY A 18 -5.65 -1.55 23.20
CA GLY A 18 -5.63 -0.67 22.04
C GLY A 18 -4.85 -1.26 20.85
N LEU A 19 -3.65 -1.81 21.10
CA LEU A 19 -2.87 -2.45 20.04
C LEU A 19 -3.52 -3.75 19.53
N PHE A 20 -4.09 -4.55 20.43
CA PHE A 20 -4.84 -5.74 20.06
C PHE A 20 -6.02 -5.39 19.16
N GLY A 21 -6.89 -4.45 19.58
CA GLY A 21 -8.06 -4.04 18.82
C GLY A 21 -7.67 -3.47 17.44
N LEU A 22 -6.68 -2.58 17.40
CA LEU A 22 -6.17 -2.02 16.14
C LEU A 22 -5.69 -3.10 15.18
N THR A 23 -4.89 -4.06 15.67
CA THR A 23 -4.35 -5.14 14.83
C THR A 23 -5.47 -6.10 14.40
N PHE A 24 -6.38 -6.44 15.31
CA PHE A 24 -7.51 -7.31 15.03
C PHE A 24 -8.41 -6.74 13.93
N PHE A 25 -8.86 -5.49 14.05
CA PHE A 25 -9.72 -4.87 13.04
C PHE A 25 -9.02 -4.68 11.70
N MET A 26 -7.71 -4.36 11.72
CA MET A 26 -6.93 -4.26 10.50
C MET A 26 -6.89 -5.60 9.75
N VAL A 27 -6.61 -6.72 10.43
CA VAL A 27 -6.57 -8.05 9.81
C VAL A 27 -7.97 -8.53 9.41
N PHE A 28 -8.96 -8.31 10.27
CA PHE A 28 -10.34 -8.72 10.04
C PHE A 28 -10.92 -8.06 8.78
N ARG A 29 -10.70 -6.75 8.60
CA ARG A 29 -11.16 -6.03 7.41
C ARG A 29 -10.62 -6.65 6.12
N GLU A 30 -9.31 -6.87 6.05
CA GLU A 30 -8.67 -7.45 4.87
C GLU A 30 -9.19 -8.88 4.60
N GLY A 31 -9.42 -9.67 5.67
CA GLY A 31 -10.02 -10.99 5.55
C GLY A 31 -11.45 -10.97 5.00
N VAL A 32 -12.29 -10.05 5.48
CA VAL A 32 -13.66 -9.87 4.99
C VAL A 32 -13.65 -9.44 3.51
N GLU A 33 -12.78 -8.50 3.14
CA GLU A 33 -12.63 -8.08 1.74
C GLU A 33 -12.30 -9.28 0.83
N VAL A 34 -11.35 -10.14 1.21
CA VAL A 34 -11.00 -11.35 0.42
C VAL A 34 -12.18 -12.31 0.29
N VAL A 35 -12.93 -12.56 1.37
CA VAL A 35 -14.10 -13.45 1.33
C VAL A 35 -15.19 -12.88 0.42
N LEU A 36 -15.45 -11.57 0.50
CA LEU A 36 -16.43 -10.90 -0.36
C LEU A 36 -16.01 -10.93 -1.83
N PHE A 37 -14.73 -10.73 -2.15
CA PHE A 37 -14.22 -10.86 -3.52
C PHE A 37 -14.39 -12.28 -4.06
N LEU A 38 -14.07 -13.31 -3.26
CA LEU A 38 -14.27 -14.70 -3.66
C LEU A 38 -15.75 -15.05 -3.82
N ALA A 39 -16.63 -14.51 -2.97
CA ALA A 39 -18.08 -14.68 -3.10
C ALA A 39 -18.63 -13.98 -4.36
N ALA A 40 -18.20 -12.77 -4.67
CA ALA A 40 -18.58 -12.09 -5.91
C ALA A 40 -18.09 -12.83 -7.16
N LEU A 41 -16.87 -13.38 -7.10
CA LEU A 41 -16.30 -14.19 -8.16
C LEU A 41 -17.10 -15.48 -8.38
N SER A 42 -17.54 -16.15 -7.32
CA SER A 42 -18.33 -17.38 -7.43
C SER A 42 -19.74 -17.15 -8.00
N LEU A 43 -20.31 -15.95 -7.83
CA LEU A 43 -21.58 -15.56 -8.44
C LEU A 43 -21.45 -15.29 -9.95
N THR A 44 -20.28 -14.83 -10.39
CA THR A 44 -20.04 -14.44 -11.79
C THR A 44 -19.48 -15.59 -12.63
N ALA A 45 -18.65 -16.44 -12.03
CA ALA A 45 -18.02 -17.54 -12.71
C ALA A 45 -18.84 -18.82 -12.51
N SER A 46 -19.43 -19.33 -13.59
CA SER A 46 -20.14 -20.62 -13.61
C SER A 46 -19.24 -21.71 -13.01
N GLY A 47 -19.75 -22.42 -11.99
CA GLY A 47 -19.03 -23.24 -11.01
C GLY A 47 -18.15 -24.37 -11.56
N SER A 48 -17.12 -24.01 -12.32
CA SER A 48 -16.13 -24.92 -12.90
C SER A 48 -15.03 -25.20 -11.88
N VAL A 49 -14.49 -26.42 -11.92
CA VAL A 49 -13.29 -26.85 -11.16
C VAL A 49 -12.13 -25.85 -11.30
N LEU A 50 -12.04 -25.17 -12.45
CA LEU A 50 -11.07 -24.11 -12.72
C LEU A 50 -11.13 -22.94 -11.74
N ASN A 51 -12.31 -22.58 -11.22
CA ASN A 51 -12.47 -21.46 -10.29
C ASN A 51 -11.85 -21.78 -8.92
N ILE A 52 -12.02 -23.03 -8.45
CA ILE A 52 -11.45 -23.48 -7.18
C ILE A 52 -9.93 -23.53 -7.30
N ILE A 53 -9.41 -24.06 -8.40
CA ILE A 53 -7.96 -24.10 -8.67
C ILE A 53 -7.41 -22.67 -8.74
N GLY A 54 -8.10 -21.76 -9.43
CA GLY A 54 -7.74 -20.33 -9.49
C GLY A 54 -7.72 -19.67 -8.11
N ALA A 55 -8.75 -19.89 -7.30
CA ALA A 55 -8.84 -19.33 -5.95
C ALA A 55 -7.72 -19.83 -5.03
N VAL A 56 -7.48 -21.14 -5.00
CA VAL A 56 -6.43 -21.76 -4.16
C VAL A 56 -5.04 -21.35 -4.62
N SER A 57 -4.78 -21.37 -5.93
CA SER A 57 -3.49 -20.93 -6.48
C SER A 57 -3.24 -19.45 -6.25
N GLY A 58 -4.25 -18.59 -6.44
CA GLY A 58 -4.18 -17.17 -6.15
C GLY A 58 -3.87 -16.88 -4.68
N LEU A 59 -4.55 -17.58 -3.75
CA LEU A 59 -4.29 -17.46 -2.32
C LEU A 59 -2.87 -17.93 -1.95
N GLY A 60 -2.40 -19.02 -2.55
CA GLY A 60 -1.03 -19.52 -2.38
C GLY A 60 0.02 -18.53 -2.88
N LEU A 61 -0.19 -17.95 -4.07
CA LEU A 61 0.68 -16.92 -4.64
C LEU A 61 0.68 -15.64 -3.80
N ALA A 62 -0.47 -15.22 -3.27
CA ALA A 62 -0.56 -14.08 -2.37
C ALA A 62 0.24 -14.31 -1.08
N GLY A 63 0.15 -15.51 -0.49
CA GLY A 63 0.94 -15.89 0.68
C GLY A 63 2.45 -15.90 0.40
N LEU A 64 2.86 -16.47 -0.73
CA LEU A 64 4.27 -16.46 -1.16
C LEU A 64 4.78 -15.04 -1.40
N PHE A 65 4.00 -14.21 -2.10
CA PHE A 65 4.32 -12.80 -2.33
C PHE A 65 4.46 -12.06 -1.00
N GLY A 66 3.51 -12.24 -0.07
CA GLY A 66 3.56 -11.63 1.26
C GLY A 66 4.82 -12.02 2.03
N PHE A 67 5.22 -13.30 1.98
CA PHE A 67 6.45 -13.77 2.61
C PHE A 67 7.71 -13.14 2.02
N VAL A 68 7.82 -13.11 0.68
CA VAL A 68 8.95 -12.48 -0.03
C VAL A 68 8.99 -10.97 0.23
N PHE A 69 7.82 -10.32 0.18
CA PHE A 69 7.67 -8.90 0.45
C PHE A 69 8.05 -8.56 1.88
N ALA A 70 7.61 -9.33 2.88
CA ALA A 70 7.98 -9.12 4.28
C ALA A 70 9.51 -9.20 4.50
N ARG A 71 10.20 -10.09 3.79
CA ARG A 71 11.67 -10.15 3.80
C ARG A 71 12.32 -8.97 3.09
N GLY A 72 11.75 -8.49 1.98
CA GLY A 72 12.27 -7.36 1.20
C GLY A 72 11.97 -5.97 1.81
N ALA A 73 10.87 -5.85 2.55
CA ALA A 73 10.37 -4.60 3.13
C ALA A 73 11.33 -3.94 4.14
N VAL A 74 12.25 -4.71 4.72
CA VAL A 74 13.23 -4.23 5.71
C VAL A 74 14.18 -3.16 5.14
N GLN A 75 14.32 -3.04 3.81
CA GLN A 75 15.22 -2.07 3.16
C GLN A 75 14.50 -0.83 2.61
N ILE A 76 13.18 -0.73 2.79
CA ILE A 76 12.34 0.28 2.13
C ILE A 76 12.06 1.46 3.07
N ASP A 77 12.01 2.68 2.52
CA ASP A 77 11.49 3.85 3.24
C ASP A 77 9.95 3.80 3.29
N LEU A 78 9.39 3.28 4.39
CA LEU A 78 7.94 3.15 4.57
C LEU A 78 7.21 4.50 4.46
N ARG A 79 7.86 5.60 4.84
CA ARG A 79 7.24 6.93 4.84
C ARG A 79 6.92 7.39 3.42
N ARG A 80 7.86 7.18 2.49
CA ARG A 80 7.66 7.47 1.06
C ARG A 80 6.68 6.50 0.44
N PHE A 81 6.76 5.22 0.80
CA PHE A 81 5.83 4.21 0.32
C PHE A 81 4.39 4.57 0.65
N PHE A 82 4.09 4.87 1.93
CA PHE A 82 2.74 5.25 2.36
C PHE A 82 2.26 6.58 1.78
N ALA A 83 3.16 7.55 1.57
CA ALA A 83 2.78 8.81 0.93
C ALA A 83 2.31 8.59 -0.52
N VAL A 84 3.05 7.78 -1.28
CA VAL A 84 2.71 7.48 -2.67
C VAL A 84 1.46 6.61 -2.75
N THR A 85 1.40 5.50 -2.01
CA THR A 85 0.21 4.63 -2.00
C THR A 85 -1.02 5.36 -1.49
N GLY A 86 -0.90 6.25 -0.50
CA GLY A 86 -2.00 7.07 0.01
C GLY A 86 -2.62 7.98 -1.06
N VAL A 87 -1.80 8.65 -1.88
CA VAL A 87 -2.31 9.47 -3.00
C VAL A 87 -3.05 8.60 -4.01
N VAL A 88 -2.55 7.41 -4.32
CA VAL A 88 -3.26 6.53 -5.25
C VAL A 88 -4.56 6.00 -4.64
N LEU A 89 -4.57 5.61 -3.36
CA LEU A 89 -5.79 5.18 -2.68
C LEU A 89 -6.84 6.30 -2.68
N LEU A 90 -6.45 7.57 -2.58
CA LEU A 90 -7.37 8.71 -2.72
C LEU A 90 -8.04 8.74 -4.10
N ILE A 91 -7.25 8.54 -5.16
CA ILE A 91 -7.76 8.47 -6.54
C ILE A 91 -8.74 7.31 -6.70
N LEU A 92 -8.42 6.13 -6.12
CA LEU A 92 -9.30 4.96 -6.14
C LEU A 92 -10.63 5.25 -5.43
N VAL A 93 -10.60 5.90 -4.27
CA VAL A 93 -11.81 6.30 -3.53
C VAL A 93 -12.65 7.27 -4.37
N LEU A 94 -12.04 8.29 -4.98
CA LEU A 94 -12.75 9.21 -5.87
C LEU A 94 -13.47 8.48 -7.01
N ARG A 95 -12.82 7.50 -7.64
CA ARG A 95 -13.43 6.66 -8.68
C ARG A 95 -14.61 5.86 -8.15
N LEU A 96 -14.46 5.17 -7.03
CA LEU A 96 -15.53 4.35 -6.45
C LEU A 96 -16.75 5.22 -6.11
N VAL A 97 -16.52 6.40 -5.53
CA VAL A 97 -17.60 7.37 -5.25
C VAL A 97 -18.27 7.84 -6.54
N ALA A 98 -17.49 8.19 -7.57
CA ALA A 98 -18.04 8.60 -8.86
C ALA A 98 -18.89 7.47 -9.50
N GLY A 99 -18.44 6.23 -9.43
CA GLY A 99 -19.19 5.04 -9.89
C GLY A 99 -20.48 4.84 -9.11
N SER A 100 -20.44 4.90 -7.78
CA SER A 100 -21.64 4.78 -6.95
C SER A 100 -22.66 5.89 -7.24
N VAL A 101 -22.22 7.14 -7.43
CA VAL A 101 -23.11 8.25 -7.80
C VAL A 101 -23.72 8.03 -9.18
N HIS A 102 -22.94 7.49 -10.13
CA HIS A 102 -23.42 7.14 -11.46
C HIS A 102 -24.53 6.09 -11.41
N GLU A 103 -24.32 4.99 -10.69
CA GLU A 103 -25.32 3.93 -10.55
C GLU A 103 -26.58 4.42 -9.81
N PHE A 104 -26.43 5.24 -8.76
CA PHE A 104 -27.57 5.82 -8.04
C PHE A 104 -28.39 6.80 -8.89
N SER A 105 -27.72 7.52 -9.78
CA SER A 105 -28.31 8.40 -10.79
C SER A 105 -29.12 7.60 -11.81
N GLU A 106 -28.58 6.48 -12.31
CA GLU A 106 -29.28 5.59 -13.25
C GLU A 106 -30.52 4.92 -12.65
N VAL A 107 -30.49 4.60 -11.35
CA VAL A 107 -31.63 4.06 -10.61
C VAL A 107 -32.70 5.15 -10.31
N GLY A 108 -32.43 6.41 -10.67
CA GLY A 108 -33.39 7.52 -10.56
C GLY A 108 -33.51 8.14 -9.16
N LEU A 109 -32.60 7.80 -8.24
CA LEU A 109 -32.59 8.34 -6.88
C LEU A 109 -32.00 9.75 -6.80
N LEU A 110 -31.25 10.19 -7.82
CA LEU A 110 -30.62 11.51 -7.88
C LEU A 110 -31.05 12.27 -9.15
N PRO A 111 -31.55 13.52 -9.04
CA PRO A 111 -31.81 14.35 -10.21
C PRO A 111 -30.47 14.69 -10.87
N SER A 112 -30.30 14.22 -12.11
CA SER A 112 -29.01 14.25 -12.81
C SER A 112 -29.20 14.83 -14.20
N THR A 113 -28.35 15.77 -14.60
CA THR A 113 -28.39 16.28 -15.98
C THR A 113 -27.56 15.40 -16.94
N PRO A 114 -27.98 15.26 -18.22
CA PRO A 114 -27.24 14.46 -19.21
C PRO A 114 -25.78 14.90 -19.42
N ALA A 115 -25.46 16.16 -19.13
CA ALA A 115 -24.11 16.70 -19.19
C ALA A 115 -23.23 16.19 -18.03
N GLU A 116 -23.78 16.09 -16.81
CA GLU A 116 -23.08 15.56 -15.63
C GLU A 116 -22.82 14.06 -15.77
N MET A 117 -23.80 13.28 -16.25
CA MET A 117 -23.63 11.84 -16.47
C MET A 117 -22.55 11.53 -17.51
N ARG A 118 -22.31 12.40 -18.50
CA ARG A 118 -21.24 12.22 -19.50
C ARG A 118 -19.84 12.39 -18.89
N VAL A 119 -19.67 13.32 -17.96
CA VAL A 119 -18.38 13.54 -17.28
C VAL A 119 -18.10 12.41 -16.29
N ILE A 120 -19.11 11.99 -15.55
CA ILE A 120 -19.01 10.87 -14.60
C ILE A 120 -18.75 9.56 -15.35
N GLY A 121 -19.45 9.31 -16.47
CA GLY A 121 -19.26 8.11 -17.29
C GLY A 121 -17.84 7.97 -17.88
N PHE A 122 -17.17 9.08 -18.21
CA PHE A 122 -15.78 9.06 -18.68
C PHE A 122 -14.78 8.60 -17.59
N ILE A 123 -15.04 8.97 -16.33
CA ILE A 123 -14.24 8.54 -15.17
C ILE A 123 -14.48 7.05 -14.86
N VAL A 124 -15.67 6.54 -15.15
CA VAL A 124 -16.13 5.18 -14.80
C VAL A 124 -15.87 4.15 -15.92
N GLN A 125 -15.46 4.58 -17.12
CA GLN A 125 -15.25 3.70 -18.27
C GLN A 125 -14.20 2.59 -18.03
N ASP A 126 -14.40 1.40 -18.62
CA ASP A 126 -13.55 0.21 -18.43
C ASP A 126 -12.06 0.44 -18.75
N SER A 127 -11.75 1.22 -19.79
CA SER A 127 -10.38 1.52 -20.18
C SER A 127 -9.62 2.35 -19.13
N THR A 128 -10.33 3.25 -18.43
CA THR A 128 -9.78 4.08 -17.34
C THR A 128 -9.53 3.23 -16.09
N SER A 129 -10.33 2.18 -15.89
CA SER A 129 -10.23 1.27 -14.73
C SER A 129 -8.92 0.49 -14.73
N ILE A 130 -8.54 -0.09 -15.87
CA ILE A 130 -7.27 -0.82 -16.00
C ILE A 130 -6.07 0.14 -15.82
N ALA A 131 -6.15 1.35 -16.38
CA ALA A 131 -5.10 2.35 -16.25
C ALA A 131 -4.87 2.77 -14.78
N ILE A 132 -5.95 2.96 -14.00
CA ILE A 132 -5.87 3.29 -12.57
C ILE A 132 -5.28 2.13 -11.76
N LEU A 133 -5.65 0.88 -12.04
CA LEU A 133 -5.08 -0.29 -11.37
C LEU A 133 -3.59 -0.46 -11.67
N ILE A 134 -3.17 -0.23 -12.93
CA ILE A 134 -1.76 -0.25 -13.30
C ILE A 134 -1.02 0.88 -12.57
N LEU A 135 -1.57 2.09 -12.53
CA LEU A 135 -0.99 3.23 -11.81
C LEU A 135 -0.81 2.90 -10.31
N LEU A 136 -1.78 2.22 -9.71
CA LEU A 136 -1.76 1.81 -8.31
C LEU A 136 -0.63 0.87 -7.94
N VAL A 137 -0.20 0.02 -8.87
CA VAL A 137 0.93 -0.88 -8.64
C VAL A 137 2.24 -0.24 -9.10
N LEU A 138 2.22 0.40 -10.27
CA LEU A 138 3.42 0.87 -10.96
C LEU A 138 4.02 2.12 -10.30
N VAL A 139 3.21 3.07 -9.85
CA VAL A 139 3.71 4.34 -9.27
C VAL A 139 4.42 4.12 -7.94
N PRO A 140 3.87 3.36 -6.97
CA PRO A 140 4.60 3.02 -5.74
C PRO A 140 5.88 2.23 -6.03
N ALA A 141 5.82 1.25 -6.94
CA ALA A 141 6.99 0.45 -7.32
C ALA A 141 8.11 1.28 -7.95
N LEU A 142 7.78 2.18 -8.88
CA LEU A 142 8.72 3.12 -9.50
C LEU A 142 9.26 4.14 -8.51
N ALA A 143 8.44 4.64 -7.59
CA ALA A 143 8.88 5.57 -6.54
C ALA A 143 9.83 4.91 -5.54
N MET A 144 9.75 3.59 -5.35
CA MET A 144 10.65 2.81 -4.49
C MET A 144 11.96 2.43 -5.17
N LEU A 145 12.00 2.21 -6.49
CA LEU A 145 13.20 1.83 -7.25
C LEU A 145 14.46 2.68 -6.96
N PRO A 146 14.37 4.02 -6.85
CA PRO A 146 15.50 4.87 -6.48
C PRO A 146 16.03 4.65 -5.06
N THR A 147 15.20 4.19 -4.13
CA THR A 147 15.61 3.93 -2.73
C THR A 147 16.53 2.71 -2.63
N LEU A 148 16.29 1.67 -3.44
CA LEU A 148 17.20 0.53 -3.58
C LEU A 148 18.53 0.90 -4.30
N ARG A 149 18.51 1.97 -5.09
CA ARG A 149 19.67 2.43 -5.87
C ARG A 149 20.55 3.44 -5.13
N ARG A 150 20.21 3.81 -3.90
CA ARG A 150 21.08 4.63 -3.04
C ARG A 150 22.35 3.84 -2.73
N ARG A 151 23.37 4.01 -3.57
CA ARG A 151 24.72 3.52 -3.32
C ARG A 151 25.17 4.06 -1.95
N PRO A 152 25.64 3.21 -1.01
CA PRO A 152 26.23 3.61 0.27
C PRO A 152 27.56 4.38 0.15
N GLY A 153 27.71 5.27 -0.85
CA GLY A 153 28.96 5.95 -1.17
C GLY A 153 28.81 7.42 -1.52
N ALA A 154 27.60 7.98 -1.51
CA ALA A 154 27.38 9.42 -1.49
C ALA A 154 27.25 9.88 -0.04
N GLU A 155 28.22 9.50 0.79
CA GLU A 155 28.37 10.12 2.10
C GLU A 155 28.77 11.57 1.83
N GLU A 156 27.97 12.51 2.33
CA GLU A 156 28.17 13.96 2.17
C GLU A 156 29.65 14.28 2.35
N ALA A 157 30.27 14.84 1.31
CA ALA A 157 31.65 15.27 1.40
C ALA A 157 31.71 16.29 2.54
N ARG A 158 32.50 15.99 3.57
CA ARG A 158 32.69 16.95 4.65
C ARG A 158 33.23 18.24 4.03
N PRO A 159 32.80 19.42 4.48
CA PRO A 159 33.34 20.67 3.93
C PRO A 159 34.87 20.65 4.08
N GLY A 160 35.58 20.65 2.94
CA GLY A 160 37.05 20.53 2.87
C GLY A 160 37.64 19.13 2.63
N GLU A 161 36.84 18.08 2.47
CA GLU A 161 37.33 16.70 2.27
C GLU A 161 37.84 16.46 0.84
N SER A 162 39.11 16.05 0.71
CA SER A 162 39.72 15.76 -0.58
C SER A 162 39.09 14.52 -1.24
N PRO A 163 39.05 14.43 -2.59
CA PRO A 163 38.51 13.26 -3.28
C PRO A 163 39.20 11.93 -2.91
N VAL A 164 40.45 11.99 -2.44
CA VAL A 164 41.26 10.83 -2.04
C VAL A 164 40.91 10.37 -0.62
N GLU A 165 40.74 11.30 0.32
CA GLU A 165 40.32 11.02 1.71
C GLU A 165 38.99 10.26 1.74
N ARG A 166 38.03 10.71 0.91
CA ARG A 166 36.71 10.10 0.79
C ARG A 166 36.79 8.65 0.32
N ARG A 167 37.62 8.37 -0.70
CA ARG A 167 37.82 7.00 -1.22
C ARG A 167 38.47 6.09 -0.17
N ARG A 168 39.42 6.63 0.59
CA ARG A 168 40.13 5.88 1.65
C ARG A 168 39.22 5.53 2.81
N ARG A 169 38.34 6.45 3.25
CA ARG A 169 37.29 6.18 4.26
C ARG A 169 36.30 5.11 3.81
N VAL A 170 35.76 5.23 2.60
CA VAL A 170 34.81 4.23 2.05
C VAL A 170 35.46 2.85 1.93
N ALA A 171 36.74 2.79 1.55
CA ALA A 171 37.50 1.53 1.50
C ALA A 171 37.78 0.94 2.89
N ALA A 172 38.07 1.77 3.90
CA ALA A 172 38.27 1.34 5.27
C ALA A 172 36.96 0.81 5.90
N ALA A 173 35.84 1.48 5.67
CA ALA A 173 34.52 1.08 6.16
C ALA A 173 34.01 -0.25 5.57
N ARG A 174 34.44 -0.60 4.34
CA ARG A 174 34.15 -1.91 3.73
C ARG A 174 34.93 -3.05 4.39
N ARG A 175 36.09 -2.76 4.97
CA ARG A 175 36.99 -3.77 5.54
C ARG A 175 36.54 -4.21 6.93
N SER A 176 35.95 -3.31 7.72
CA SER A 176 35.45 -3.61 9.08
C SER A 176 34.13 -4.39 9.10
N ARG A 177 33.33 -4.40 8.02
CA ARG A 177 32.10 -5.20 7.92
C ARG A 177 32.32 -6.68 7.57
N ARG A 178 33.58 -7.10 7.40
CA ARG A 178 33.95 -8.46 6.96
C ARG A 178 34.62 -9.30 8.06
N TRP A 179 34.65 -8.79 9.30
CA TRP A 179 35.15 -9.47 10.49
C TRP A 179 34.03 -9.55 11.52
#